data_AF-C6TBI0-F1
#
_entry.id   AF-C6TBI0-F1
#
_cell.length_a   1.000
_cell.length_b   1.000
_cell.length_c   1.000
_cell.angle_alpha   90.00
_cell.angle_beta   90.00
_cell.angle_gamma   90.00
#
_symmetry.space_group_name_H-M   'P 1'
#
loop_
_entity.id
_entity.type
_entity.pdbx_description
1 polymer ?
#
loop_
_entity_poly.entity_id
_entity_poly.type
_entity_poly.pdbx_seq_one_letter_code
_entity_poly.pdbx_strand_id
1 'polypeptide(L)'
;MDCRVCVATGGDLWVRVGGGGEIGGGFSHESEHDLALMVSDFLENGSSGAESWCSSDSDSGHSDFAQLAERIQICKLSVAQPESDLLSVVHSLIRSMNETNLQVMNSGPCYASCIRFYLVKLMRLSGYDAGVCASKWQGSGKVPGGDHEYIDIIIDNNSGSSERLIVDIDFRSHFEIARAVDSYDRILNSLPVVYVGSFTRLKQFLGIMEEATRSSLKQNSMPLPPWRSLAYLQAKWQSPYERYTHSEGNNISDSDCFDHKQCCGHLKRLQSCLQSGIEIDRLLKPRNSESDWRMKPERWRHPLFRPL
;
A
#
# COMPACT_ATOMS: atom_id res chain seq x y z
N MET A 1 -16.05 4.88 42.89
CA MET A 1 -15.72 6.20 43.46
C MET A 1 -14.23 6.26 43.63
N ASP A 2 -13.52 7.03 42.82
CA ASP A 2 -12.76 8.17 43.32
C ASP A 2 -12.33 9.06 42.16
N CYS A 3 -12.35 10.35 42.45
CA CYS A 3 -12.42 11.48 41.54
C CYS A 3 -11.15 12.33 41.69
N ARG A 4 -10.86 13.12 40.63
CA ARG A 4 -10.14 14.42 40.64
C ARG A 4 -8.61 14.36 40.88
N VAL A 5 -7.76 15.24 40.32
CA VAL A 5 -7.95 16.50 39.59
C VAL A 5 -6.64 16.90 38.88
N CYS A 6 -6.77 17.64 37.78
CA CYS A 6 -5.71 18.34 37.05
C CYS A 6 -5.27 19.62 37.77
N VAL A 7 -4.00 20.04 37.62
CA VAL A 7 -3.59 21.41 37.94
C VAL A 7 -2.92 22.04 36.72
N ALA A 8 -3.45 23.19 36.34
CA ALA A 8 -2.89 24.15 35.39
C ALA A 8 -2.34 25.36 36.16
N THR A 9 -1.28 25.95 35.62
CA THR A 9 -0.75 27.29 35.92
C THR A 9 -0.23 27.80 34.57
N GLY A 10 -0.65 28.90 33.95
CA GLY A 10 -1.26 30.14 34.40
C GLY A 10 -0.32 31.30 34.00
N GLY A 11 -0.73 32.16 33.06
CA GLY A 11 0.00 33.40 32.75
C GLY A 11 -0.23 33.98 31.35
N ASP A 12 -1.28 34.78 31.19
CA ASP A 12 -1.59 35.58 30.00
C ASP A 12 -0.68 36.82 29.85
N LEU A 13 -0.38 37.23 28.60
CA LEU A 13 -0.23 38.66 28.27
C LEU A 13 -0.56 38.94 26.79
N TRP A 14 -1.62 39.71 26.56
CA TRP A 14 -2.08 40.22 25.28
C TRP A 14 -1.17 41.33 24.71
N VAL A 15 -0.89 41.30 23.40
CA VAL A 15 -0.90 42.50 22.56
C VAL A 15 -1.52 42.14 21.21
N ARG A 16 -2.66 42.78 20.90
CA ARG A 16 -3.35 42.74 19.60
C ARG A 16 -3.07 44.08 18.91
N VAL A 17 -2.49 44.05 17.72
CA VAL A 17 -2.57 45.13 16.72
C VAL A 17 -2.95 44.45 15.41
N GLY A 18 -4.05 44.92 14.81
CA GLY A 18 -4.70 44.28 13.67
C GLY A 18 -4.29 44.82 12.31
N GLY A 19 -4.86 44.20 11.27
CA GLY A 19 -5.00 44.77 9.94
C GLY A 19 -4.70 43.78 8.83
N GLY A 20 -5.70 43.47 8.01
CA GLY A 20 -5.53 42.79 6.72
C GLY A 20 -6.33 41.50 6.62
N GLY A 21 -7.54 41.58 6.07
CA GLY A 21 -8.29 40.41 5.67
C GLY A 21 -7.68 39.83 4.40
N GLU A 22 -7.40 38.53 4.42
CA GLU A 22 -7.32 37.71 3.22
C GLU A 22 -8.11 36.44 3.46
N ILE A 23 -9.15 36.29 2.65
CA ILE A 23 -9.86 35.04 2.41
C ILE A 23 -8.91 34.23 1.52
N GLY A 24 -8.17 33.32 2.11
CA GLY A 24 -7.22 32.46 1.39
C GLY A 24 -7.23 31.08 2.01
N GLY A 25 -7.65 30.07 1.24
CA GLY A 25 -7.83 28.70 1.69
C GLY A 25 -6.60 28.16 2.41
N GLY A 26 -6.82 27.56 3.57
CA GLY A 26 -5.81 26.84 4.32
C GLY A 26 -5.34 25.62 3.52
N PHE A 27 -4.30 25.82 2.73
CA PHE A 27 -3.40 24.73 2.38
C PHE A 27 -2.69 24.31 3.66
N SER A 28 -2.57 22.99 3.88
CA SER A 28 -1.84 22.44 5.02
C SER A 28 -0.36 22.82 4.87
N HIS A 29 0.01 23.95 5.48
CA HIS A 29 1.35 24.54 5.41
C HIS A 29 2.42 23.63 6.03
N GLU A 30 2.00 22.61 6.78
CA GLU A 30 2.86 21.59 7.38
C GLU A 30 3.41 20.61 6.32
N SER A 31 2.59 20.17 5.35
CA SER A 31 3.04 19.18 4.37
C SER A 31 4.03 19.72 3.34
N GLU A 32 3.91 20.98 2.94
CA GLU A 32 4.85 21.60 1.99
C GLU A 32 6.18 21.94 2.65
N HIS A 33 6.16 22.37 3.92
CA HIS A 33 7.37 22.54 4.70
C HIS A 33 8.10 21.23 4.94
N ASP A 34 7.38 20.14 5.25
CA ASP A 34 7.98 18.82 5.40
C ASP A 34 8.64 18.33 4.10
N LEU A 35 8.00 18.56 2.94
CA LEU A 35 8.58 18.27 1.63
C LEU A 35 9.86 19.08 1.37
N ALA A 36 9.86 20.38 1.67
CA ALA A 36 11.02 21.24 1.48
C ALA A 36 12.19 20.86 2.41
N LEU A 37 11.91 20.51 3.66
CA LEU A 37 12.90 20.02 4.61
C LEU A 37 13.51 18.69 4.15
N MET A 38 12.69 17.76 3.64
CA MET A 38 13.18 16.50 3.07
C MET A 38 14.13 16.71 1.88
N VAL A 39 13.77 17.61 0.97
CA VAL A 39 14.62 17.89 -0.21
C VAL A 39 15.92 18.55 0.24
N SER A 40 15.87 19.45 1.21
CA SER A 40 17.05 20.14 1.74
C SER A 40 18.01 19.18 2.45
N ASP A 41 17.51 18.34 3.37
CA ASP A 41 18.30 17.32 4.07
C ASP A 41 18.91 16.31 3.07
N PHE A 42 18.13 15.90 2.07
CA PHE A 42 18.62 15.01 1.02
C PHE A 42 19.74 15.62 0.17
N LEU A 43 19.65 16.91 -0.16
CA LEU A 43 20.68 17.61 -0.92
C LEU A 43 21.94 17.88 -0.08
N GLU A 44 21.78 18.28 1.19
CA GLU A 44 22.90 18.56 2.09
C GLU A 44 23.66 17.28 2.49
N ASN A 45 22.96 16.17 2.72
CA ASN A 45 23.58 14.87 3.02
C ASN A 45 23.97 14.05 1.78
N GLY A 46 23.50 14.43 0.59
CA GLY A 46 23.86 13.80 -0.69
C GLY A 46 25.25 14.19 -1.20
N SER A 47 25.89 15.19 -0.60
CA SER A 47 27.25 15.62 -0.92
C SER A 47 28.25 14.97 0.03
N SER A 48 28.97 13.97 -0.48
CA SER A 48 30.10 13.26 0.12
C SER A 48 30.92 14.11 1.12
N GLY A 49 30.78 13.84 2.41
CA GLY A 49 31.61 14.38 3.48
C GLY A 49 32.04 13.26 4.43
N ALA A 50 33.34 13.01 4.47
CA ALA A 50 33.96 11.88 5.13
C ALA A 50 33.87 11.90 6.66
N GLU A 51 33.53 10.75 7.24
CA GLU A 51 34.11 10.31 8.50
C GLU A 51 34.90 9.03 8.26
N SER A 52 36.18 9.27 7.97
CA SER A 52 37.28 8.33 8.06
C SER A 52 37.25 7.64 9.42
N TRP A 53 37.27 6.30 9.44
CA TRP A 53 38.21 5.48 10.21
C TRP A 53 38.62 4.29 9.33
N CYS A 54 39.92 4.10 9.17
CA CYS A 54 40.49 3.00 8.41
C CYS A 54 40.01 1.65 8.96
N SER A 55 39.18 0.94 8.20
CA SER A 55 38.94 -0.49 8.37
C SER A 55 39.12 -1.18 7.03
N SER A 56 40.17 -2.00 7.00
CA SER A 56 40.51 -3.11 6.10
C SER A 56 39.45 -3.58 5.11
N ASP A 57 39.93 -3.80 3.88
CA ASP A 57 39.37 -4.62 2.81
C ASP A 57 38.41 -5.72 3.27
N SER A 58 37.11 -5.54 2.98
CA SER A 58 36.15 -6.58 2.55
C SER A 58 34.74 -5.98 2.56
N ASP A 59 34.24 -5.53 1.40
CA ASP A 59 32.83 -5.66 1.00
C ASP A 59 32.52 -4.74 -0.19
N SER A 60 32.37 -5.33 -1.38
CA SER A 60 31.45 -4.78 -2.36
C SER A 60 30.76 -5.91 -3.10
N GLY A 61 30.10 -6.78 -2.34
CA GLY A 61 29.00 -7.56 -2.88
C GLY A 61 27.93 -6.59 -3.36
N HIS A 62 28.05 -6.12 -4.60
CA HIS A 62 26.90 -5.57 -5.30
C HIS A 62 25.81 -6.62 -5.15
N SER A 63 24.66 -6.24 -4.56
CA SER A 63 23.52 -7.14 -4.50
C SER A 63 23.23 -7.61 -5.91
N ASP A 64 23.45 -8.90 -6.14
CA ASP A 64 23.27 -9.49 -7.45
C ASP A 64 21.78 -9.41 -7.76
N PHE A 65 21.41 -8.58 -8.74
CA PHE A 65 20.01 -8.43 -9.16
C PHE A 65 19.39 -9.78 -9.54
N ALA A 66 20.19 -10.77 -9.96
CA ALA A 66 19.69 -12.13 -10.18
C ALA A 66 19.23 -12.79 -8.87
N GLN A 67 20.00 -12.68 -7.79
CA GLN A 67 19.62 -13.20 -6.47
C GLN A 67 18.41 -12.46 -5.90
N LEU A 68 18.31 -11.15 -6.10
CA LEU A 68 17.15 -10.37 -5.69
C LEU A 68 15.89 -10.78 -6.48
N ALA A 69 16.02 -10.99 -7.79
CA ALA A 69 14.92 -11.48 -8.62
C ALA A 69 14.46 -12.88 -8.18
N GLU A 70 15.38 -13.78 -7.85
CA GLU A 70 15.06 -15.10 -7.32
C GLU A 70 14.31 -15.01 -5.98
N ARG A 71 14.77 -14.16 -5.06
CA ARG A 71 14.09 -13.92 -3.77
C ARG A 71 12.68 -13.39 -3.96
N ILE A 72 12.45 -12.46 -4.91
CA ILE A 72 11.11 -12.00 -5.27
C ILE A 72 10.26 -13.16 -5.78
N GLN A 73 10.81 -14.00 -6.65
CA GLN A 73 10.07 -15.14 -7.20
C GLN A 73 9.70 -16.16 -6.12
N ILE A 74 10.60 -16.43 -5.16
CA ILE A 74 10.31 -17.27 -4.00
C ILE A 74 9.17 -16.65 -3.17
N CYS A 75 9.23 -15.35 -2.86
CA CYS A 75 8.16 -14.66 -2.14
C CYS A 75 6.80 -14.70 -2.86
N LYS A 76 6.79 -14.79 -4.19
CA LYS A 76 5.56 -14.98 -5.00
C LYS A 76 5.04 -16.41 -5.00
N LEU A 77 5.92 -17.42 -4.89
CA LEU A 77 5.54 -18.82 -4.90
C LEU A 77 5.17 -19.35 -3.52
N SER A 78 5.73 -18.79 -2.45
CA SER A 78 5.44 -19.16 -1.05
C SER A 78 4.11 -18.60 -0.53
N VAL A 79 3.10 -18.44 -1.39
CA VAL A 79 1.80 -17.87 -1.04
C VAL A 79 0.95 -18.94 -0.35
N ALA A 80 0.39 -18.61 0.83
CA ALA A 80 -0.50 -19.50 1.54
C ALA A 80 -1.83 -19.65 0.79
N GLN A 81 -2.50 -20.80 0.89
CA GLN A 81 -3.78 -21.03 0.19
C GLN A 81 -4.84 -19.93 0.46
N PRO A 82 -5.06 -19.47 1.70
CA PRO A 82 -5.99 -18.38 1.97
C PRO A 82 -5.64 -17.07 1.25
N GLU A 83 -4.35 -16.77 1.11
CA GLU A 83 -3.88 -15.57 0.40
C GLU A 83 -4.15 -15.68 -1.11
N SER A 84 -3.95 -16.86 -1.70
CA SER A 84 -4.21 -17.14 -3.13
C SER A 84 -5.71 -17.10 -3.48
N ASP A 85 -6.54 -17.70 -2.62
CA ASP A 85 -7.99 -17.68 -2.78
C ASP A 85 -8.51 -16.24 -2.69
N LEU A 86 -8.03 -15.49 -1.70
CA LEU A 86 -8.41 -14.09 -1.52
C LEU A 86 -7.94 -13.21 -2.67
N LEU A 87 -6.73 -13.41 -3.18
CA LEU A 87 -6.22 -12.73 -4.37
C LEU A 87 -7.15 -12.93 -5.57
N SER A 88 -7.64 -14.17 -5.76
CA SER A 88 -8.57 -14.50 -6.85
C SER A 88 -9.91 -13.76 -6.70
N VAL A 89 -10.44 -13.68 -5.48
CA VAL A 89 -11.66 -12.92 -5.17
C VAL A 89 -11.45 -11.43 -5.41
N VAL A 90 -10.37 -10.84 -4.88
CA VAL A 90 -10.02 -9.43 -5.07
C VAL A 90 -9.89 -9.10 -6.56
N HIS A 91 -9.17 -9.91 -7.33
CA HIS A 91 -9.05 -9.72 -8.78
C HIS A 91 -10.39 -9.83 -9.51
N SER A 92 -11.27 -10.75 -9.10
CA SER A 92 -12.61 -10.90 -9.68
C SER A 92 -13.45 -9.65 -9.42
N LEU A 93 -13.47 -9.17 -8.17
CA LEU A 93 -14.20 -7.97 -7.78
C LEU A 93 -13.68 -6.72 -8.49
N ILE A 94 -12.36 -6.52 -8.56
CA ILE A 94 -11.77 -5.37 -9.28
C ILE A 94 -12.20 -5.36 -10.76
N ARG A 95 -12.26 -6.53 -11.39
CA ARG A 95 -12.68 -6.66 -12.79
C ARG A 95 -14.17 -6.40 -12.99
N SER A 96 -15.01 -6.68 -12.00
CA SER A 96 -16.46 -6.44 -12.09
C SER A 96 -16.88 -5.03 -11.65
N MET A 97 -15.97 -4.25 -11.04
CA MET A 97 -16.24 -2.87 -10.67
C MET A 97 -16.58 -2.02 -11.91
N ASN A 98 -17.70 -1.29 -11.82
CA ASN A 98 -18.08 -0.28 -12.79
C ASN A 98 -17.75 1.12 -12.26
N GLU A 99 -17.20 1.98 -13.11
CA GLU A 99 -16.81 3.36 -12.82
C GLU A 99 -17.96 4.18 -12.21
N THR A 100 -19.19 3.94 -12.66
CA THR A 100 -20.38 4.67 -12.18
C THR A 100 -20.72 4.40 -10.72
N ASN A 101 -20.17 3.33 -10.13
CA ASN A 101 -20.42 2.95 -8.74
C ASN A 101 -19.38 3.52 -7.76
N LEU A 102 -18.33 4.17 -8.27
CA LEU A 102 -17.35 4.86 -7.45
C LEU A 102 -18.01 6.13 -6.87
N GLN A 103 -18.32 6.07 -5.58
CA GLN A 103 -18.93 7.20 -4.88
C GLN A 103 -17.88 8.26 -4.52
N VAL A 104 -18.31 9.53 -4.55
CA VAL A 104 -17.49 10.66 -4.10
C VAL A 104 -17.31 10.57 -2.60
N MET A 105 -16.06 10.41 -2.17
CA MET A 105 -15.73 10.23 -0.75
C MET A 105 -15.32 11.54 -0.09
N ASN A 106 -14.65 12.43 -0.84
CA ASN A 106 -14.17 13.72 -0.40
C ASN A 106 -14.25 14.72 -1.56
N SER A 107 -14.33 16.01 -1.26
CA SER A 107 -14.27 17.10 -2.25
C SER A 107 -12.85 17.40 -2.75
N GLY A 108 -11.81 16.81 -2.13
CA GLY A 108 -10.41 16.95 -2.53
C GLY A 108 -9.93 15.91 -3.55
N PRO A 109 -8.65 15.98 -3.97
CA PRO A 109 -8.07 14.99 -4.89
C PRO A 109 -8.16 13.58 -4.32
N CYS A 110 -8.61 12.62 -5.12
CA CYS A 110 -8.76 11.24 -4.69
C CYS A 110 -7.60 10.36 -5.16
N TYR A 111 -6.80 9.88 -4.21
CA TYR A 111 -5.68 8.96 -4.45
C TYR A 111 -6.14 7.49 -4.47
N ALA A 112 -7.14 7.19 -5.29
CA ALA A 112 -7.79 5.88 -5.41
C ALA A 112 -8.56 5.40 -4.15
N SER A 113 -8.78 6.25 -3.16
CA SER A 113 -9.60 5.95 -1.97
C SER A 113 -10.99 5.42 -2.37
N CYS A 114 -11.61 5.98 -3.39
CA CYS A 114 -12.94 5.55 -3.84
C CYS A 114 -12.95 4.12 -4.40
N ILE A 115 -11.86 3.71 -5.06
CA ILE A 115 -11.69 2.32 -5.50
C ILE A 115 -11.54 1.41 -4.28
N ARG A 116 -10.75 1.82 -3.27
CA ARG A 116 -10.56 1.03 -2.03
C ARG A 116 -11.86 0.83 -1.27
N PHE A 117 -12.60 1.91 -1.02
CA PHE A 117 -13.90 1.85 -0.33
C PHE A 117 -14.93 1.03 -1.10
N TYR A 118 -14.99 1.17 -2.42
CA TYR A 118 -15.92 0.37 -3.21
C TYR A 118 -15.54 -1.13 -3.22
N LEU A 119 -14.24 -1.45 -3.31
CA LEU A 119 -13.76 -2.82 -3.16
C LEU A 119 -14.12 -3.39 -1.78
N VAL A 120 -13.87 -2.67 -0.70
CA VAL A 120 -14.27 -3.07 0.66
C VAL A 120 -15.77 -3.32 0.76
N LYS A 121 -16.60 -2.45 0.17
CA LYS A 121 -18.06 -2.67 0.10
C LYS A 121 -18.40 -4.00 -0.58
N LEU A 122 -17.81 -4.31 -1.73
CA LEU A 122 -18.04 -5.57 -2.45
C LEU A 122 -17.55 -6.79 -1.66
N MET A 123 -16.40 -6.70 -1.00
CA MET A 123 -15.88 -7.77 -0.16
C MET A 123 -16.77 -8.05 1.05
N ARG A 124 -17.26 -7.01 1.71
CA ARG A 124 -18.21 -7.14 2.83
C ARG A 124 -19.53 -7.76 2.39
N LEU A 125 -20.05 -7.36 1.22
CA LEU A 125 -21.22 -8.01 0.61
C LEU A 125 -20.99 -9.49 0.28
N SER A 126 -19.73 -9.89 0.08
CA SER A 126 -19.32 -11.28 -0.13
C SER A 126 -19.01 -12.03 1.18
N GLY A 127 -19.23 -11.40 2.34
CA GLY A 127 -19.08 -12.02 3.67
C GLY A 127 -17.72 -11.87 4.33
N TYR A 128 -16.79 -11.09 3.76
CA TYR A 128 -15.46 -10.85 4.36
C TYR A 128 -15.49 -9.71 5.39
N ASP A 129 -14.74 -9.84 6.49
CA ASP A 129 -14.41 -8.71 7.36
C ASP A 129 -13.29 -7.87 6.73
N ALA A 130 -13.68 -7.02 5.80
CA ALA A 130 -12.80 -6.08 5.13
C ALA A 130 -12.97 -4.64 5.65
N GLY A 131 -11.88 -3.88 5.69
CA GLY A 131 -11.86 -2.46 6.05
C GLY A 131 -10.77 -1.68 5.31
N VAL A 132 -10.99 -0.39 5.08
CA VAL A 132 -9.94 0.53 4.62
C VAL A 132 -9.15 0.99 5.85
N CYS A 133 -7.84 0.87 5.80
CA CYS A 133 -6.94 1.32 6.84
C CYS A 133 -6.19 2.56 6.37
N ALA A 134 -6.34 3.66 7.11
CA ALA A 134 -5.58 4.88 6.90
C ALA A 134 -4.50 4.98 7.98
N SER A 135 -3.25 4.76 7.62
CA SER A 135 -2.10 4.94 8.51
C SER A 135 -1.57 6.36 8.41
N LYS A 136 -1.09 6.89 9.54
CA LYS A 136 -0.39 8.18 9.61
C LYS A 136 0.78 8.04 10.57
N TRP A 137 1.94 8.57 10.19
CA TRP A 137 3.11 8.58 11.04
C TRP A 137 3.80 9.93 11.03
N GLN A 138 4.31 10.30 12.20
CA GLN A 138 5.11 11.49 12.36
C GLN A 138 6.55 11.22 11.90
N GLY A 139 7.21 12.26 11.40
CA GLY A 139 8.62 12.18 11.05
C GLY A 139 9.46 11.80 12.27
N SER A 140 10.44 10.91 12.08
CA SER A 140 11.40 10.53 13.13
C SER A 140 12.80 10.32 12.54
N GLY A 141 13.78 11.07 13.05
CA GLY A 141 15.14 11.04 12.51
C GLY A 141 15.17 11.35 11.01
N LYS A 142 15.68 10.42 10.21
CA LYS A 142 15.76 10.51 8.73
C LYS A 142 14.50 10.00 8.01
N VAL A 143 13.49 9.55 8.74
CA VAL A 143 12.24 9.03 8.17
C VAL A 143 11.21 10.15 8.20
N PRO A 144 10.77 10.66 7.05
CA PRO A 144 9.80 11.72 6.99
C PRO A 144 8.41 11.24 7.38
N GLY A 145 7.59 12.17 7.83
CA GLY A 145 6.18 11.93 8.07
C GLY A 145 5.44 11.54 6.79
N GLY A 146 4.27 10.93 6.95
CA GLY A 146 3.43 10.58 5.83
C GLY A 146 2.14 9.88 6.24
N ASP A 147 1.35 9.59 5.23
CA ASP A 147 0.13 8.82 5.33
C ASP A 147 0.07 7.75 4.24
N HIS A 148 -0.74 6.71 4.47
CA HIS A 148 -0.97 5.67 3.47
C HIS A 148 -2.34 5.01 3.69
N GLU A 149 -3.01 4.69 2.58
CA GLU A 149 -4.27 3.94 2.60
C GLU A 149 -4.09 2.55 1.98
N TYR A 150 -4.51 1.53 2.71
CA TYR A 150 -4.56 0.15 2.26
C TYR A 150 -5.87 -0.51 2.71
N ILE A 151 -6.10 -1.75 2.31
CA ILE A 151 -7.24 -2.55 2.78
C ILE A 151 -6.70 -3.66 3.66
N ASP A 152 -7.39 -3.96 4.76
CA ASP A 152 -7.15 -5.19 5.51
C ASP A 152 -8.37 -6.12 5.46
N ILE A 153 -8.08 -7.41 5.62
CA ILE A 153 -9.10 -8.45 5.76
C ILE A 153 -8.71 -9.31 6.95
N ILE A 154 -9.66 -9.50 7.87
CA ILE A 154 -9.50 -10.38 9.04
C ILE A 154 -10.08 -11.74 8.65
N ILE A 155 -9.24 -12.78 8.72
CA ILE A 155 -9.62 -14.17 8.47
C ILE A 155 -9.57 -14.91 9.80
N ASP A 156 -10.73 -15.37 10.26
CA ASP A 156 -10.80 -16.25 11.42
C ASP A 156 -10.43 -17.67 11.01
N ASN A 157 -9.41 -18.25 11.64
CA ASN A 157 -9.10 -19.67 11.49
C ASN A 157 -9.89 -20.51 12.48
N ASN A 158 -10.16 -21.76 12.11
CA ASN A 158 -10.84 -22.77 12.94
C ASN A 158 -10.13 -23.05 14.29
N SER A 159 -8.88 -22.60 14.44
CA SER A 159 -8.09 -22.66 15.67
C SER A 159 -8.40 -21.55 16.68
N GLY A 160 -9.31 -20.61 16.36
CA GLY A 160 -9.64 -19.46 17.22
C GLY A 160 -8.61 -18.31 17.14
N SER A 161 -7.63 -18.40 16.23
CA SER A 161 -6.72 -17.31 15.91
C SER A 161 -7.22 -16.57 14.67
N SER A 162 -7.20 -15.24 14.70
CA SER A 162 -7.46 -14.42 13.51
C SER A 162 -6.14 -14.04 12.84
N GLU A 163 -6.10 -14.16 11.51
CA GLU A 163 -5.00 -13.69 10.68
C GLU A 163 -5.43 -12.43 9.93
N ARG A 164 -4.55 -11.43 9.92
CA ARG A 164 -4.77 -10.16 9.22
C ARG A 164 -3.98 -10.16 7.91
N LEU A 165 -4.70 -10.12 6.80
CA LEU A 165 -4.13 -9.97 5.47
C LEU A 165 -4.27 -8.53 4.98
N ILE A 166 -3.29 -8.10 4.20
CA ILE A 166 -3.21 -6.77 3.60
C ILE A 166 -3.51 -6.89 2.12
N VAL A 167 -4.32 -5.95 1.62
CA VAL A 167 -4.60 -5.75 0.20
C VAL A 167 -4.14 -4.35 -0.18
N ASP A 168 -3.20 -4.28 -1.11
CA ASP A 168 -2.74 -3.02 -1.69
C ASP A 168 -2.93 -3.07 -3.21
N ILE A 169 -3.81 -2.20 -3.72
CA ILE A 169 -4.26 -2.23 -5.12
C ILE A 169 -3.28 -1.58 -6.09
N ASP A 170 -2.23 -0.90 -5.57
CA ASP A 170 -1.25 -0.18 -6.39
C ASP A 170 0.18 -0.44 -5.89
N PHE A 171 0.46 -1.71 -5.56
CA PHE A 171 1.65 -2.10 -4.81
C PHE A 171 2.97 -1.74 -5.52
N ARG A 172 3.01 -1.90 -6.85
CA ARG A 172 4.21 -1.66 -7.66
C ARG A 172 4.66 -0.19 -7.64
N SER A 173 3.72 0.75 -7.63
CA SER A 173 4.00 2.19 -7.63
C SER A 173 4.87 2.63 -6.45
N HIS A 174 4.80 1.90 -5.33
CA HIS A 174 5.59 2.15 -4.13
C HIS A 174 7.10 1.88 -4.29
N PHE A 175 7.53 1.38 -5.45
CA PHE A 175 8.94 1.11 -5.72
C PHE A 175 9.42 1.81 -7.01
N GLU A 176 8.57 2.47 -7.77
CA GLU A 176 9.02 3.15 -9.01
C GLU A 176 10.07 4.24 -8.72
N ILE A 177 11.23 4.18 -9.38
CA ILE A 177 12.28 5.20 -9.24
C ILE A 177 12.62 5.82 -10.59
N ALA A 178 12.98 7.10 -10.57
CA ALA A 178 13.55 7.75 -11.74
C ALA A 178 14.94 7.18 -12.04
N ARG A 179 15.27 7.03 -13.33
CA ARG A 179 16.58 6.52 -13.77
C ARG A 179 16.90 5.15 -13.13
N ALA A 180 15.95 4.23 -13.18
CA ALA A 180 16.19 2.83 -12.87
C ALA A 180 17.20 2.21 -13.85
N VAL A 181 17.94 1.21 -13.42
CA VAL A 181 18.70 0.33 -14.32
C VAL A 181 17.80 -0.81 -14.81
N ASP A 182 18.04 -1.35 -16.00
CA ASP A 182 17.18 -2.37 -16.62
C ASP A 182 16.95 -3.61 -15.72
N SER A 183 17.96 -4.01 -14.95
CA SER A 183 17.86 -5.14 -14.00
C SER A 183 16.90 -4.84 -12.85
N TYR A 184 16.83 -3.59 -12.39
CA TYR A 184 15.84 -3.14 -11.42
C TYR A 184 14.43 -3.20 -12.00
N ASP A 185 14.26 -2.69 -13.23
CA ASP A 185 12.95 -2.68 -13.89
C ASP A 185 12.41 -4.09 -14.12
N ARG A 186 13.28 -5.07 -14.39
CA ARG A 186 12.87 -6.48 -14.46
C ARG A 186 12.30 -6.99 -13.15
N ILE A 187 12.94 -6.67 -12.02
CA ILE A 187 12.45 -7.03 -10.69
C ILE A 187 11.13 -6.31 -10.39
N LEU A 188 11.08 -4.99 -10.60
CA LEU A 188 9.88 -4.17 -10.40
C LEU A 188 8.68 -4.72 -11.19
N ASN A 189 8.90 -5.08 -12.46
CA ASN A 189 7.86 -5.63 -13.33
C ASN A 189 7.41 -7.05 -12.95
N SER A 190 8.19 -7.76 -12.15
CA SER A 190 7.82 -9.07 -11.60
C SER A 190 6.93 -8.99 -10.36
N LEU A 191 6.87 -7.82 -9.69
CA LEU A 191 6.02 -7.60 -8.52
C LEU A 191 4.53 -7.73 -8.84
N PRO A 192 3.70 -8.19 -7.88
CA PRO A 192 2.27 -8.19 -8.06
C PRO A 192 1.74 -6.76 -8.20
N VAL A 193 0.80 -6.56 -9.14
CA VAL A 193 0.12 -5.26 -9.30
C VAL A 193 -0.76 -4.99 -8.09
N VAL A 194 -1.54 -5.99 -7.69
CA VAL A 194 -2.32 -6.01 -6.45
C VAL A 194 -1.64 -6.96 -5.48
N TYR A 195 -1.15 -6.44 -4.37
CA TYR A 195 -0.62 -7.26 -3.29
C TYR A 195 -1.77 -7.79 -2.43
N VAL A 196 -1.76 -9.10 -2.14
CA VAL A 196 -2.61 -9.73 -1.13
C VAL A 196 -1.76 -10.66 -0.29
N GLY A 197 -1.63 -10.41 1.01
CA GLY A 197 -0.83 -11.26 1.88
C GLY A 197 -0.60 -10.75 3.30
N SER A 198 0.04 -11.56 4.12
CA SER A 198 0.40 -11.22 5.50
C SER A 198 1.43 -10.09 5.59
N PHE A 199 1.51 -9.47 6.77
CA PHE A 199 2.56 -8.49 7.08
C PHE A 199 3.97 -9.06 6.99
N THR A 200 4.15 -10.34 7.33
CA THR A 200 5.45 -10.99 7.29
C THR A 200 5.96 -11.08 5.85
N ARG A 201 5.09 -11.52 4.92
CA ARG A 201 5.44 -11.59 3.49
C ARG A 201 5.64 -10.20 2.90
N LEU A 202 4.84 -9.22 3.30
CA LEU A 202 5.01 -7.83 2.89
C LEU A 202 6.41 -7.31 3.26
N LYS A 203 6.85 -7.50 4.50
CA LYS A 203 8.20 -7.09 4.96
C LYS A 203 9.33 -7.70 4.11
N GLN A 204 9.17 -8.93 3.62
CA GLN A 204 10.15 -9.54 2.73
C GLN A 204 10.25 -8.78 1.40
N PHE A 205 9.10 -8.48 0.76
CA PHE A 205 9.07 -7.65 -0.44
C PHE A 205 9.71 -6.29 -0.22
N LEU A 206 9.37 -5.61 0.88
CA LEU A 206 9.93 -4.29 1.19
C LEU A 206 11.46 -4.33 1.32
N GLY A 207 11.99 -5.33 2.03
CA GLY A 207 13.44 -5.50 2.20
C GLY A 207 14.16 -5.75 0.87
N ILE A 208 13.63 -6.66 0.05
CA ILE A 208 14.23 -7.00 -1.25
C ILE A 208 14.19 -5.79 -2.19
N MET A 209 13.07 -5.09 -2.26
CA MET A 209 12.93 -3.94 -3.16
C MET A 209 13.75 -2.74 -2.70
N GLU A 210 13.93 -2.53 -1.40
CA GLU A 210 14.80 -1.48 -0.89
C GLU A 210 16.26 -1.74 -1.23
N GLU A 211 16.71 -2.99 -1.09
CA GLU A 211 18.05 -3.42 -1.49
C GLU A 211 18.29 -3.24 -3.00
N ALA A 212 17.31 -3.63 -3.82
CA ALA A 212 17.34 -3.42 -5.26
C ALA A 212 17.37 -1.92 -5.61
N THR A 213 16.60 -1.11 -4.90
CA THR A 213 16.50 0.34 -5.12
C THR A 213 17.83 1.01 -4.80
N ARG A 214 18.42 0.71 -3.64
CA ARG A 214 19.74 1.21 -3.24
C ARG A 214 20.81 0.84 -4.28
N SER A 215 20.80 -0.40 -4.75
CA SER A 215 21.75 -0.89 -5.75
C SER A 215 21.60 -0.17 -7.09
N SER A 216 20.36 0.01 -7.57
CA SER A 216 20.07 0.74 -8.81
C SER A 216 20.51 2.20 -8.74
N LEU A 217 20.16 2.91 -7.66
CA LEU A 217 20.50 4.32 -7.51
C LEU A 217 22.00 4.52 -7.36
N LYS A 218 22.69 3.64 -6.63
CA LYS A 218 24.15 3.67 -6.48
C LYS A 218 24.88 3.52 -7.82
N GLN A 219 24.40 2.65 -8.72
CA GLN A 219 24.98 2.51 -10.07
C GLN A 219 24.88 3.80 -10.90
N ASN A 220 23.87 4.62 -10.64
CA ASN A 220 23.67 5.92 -11.29
C ASN A 220 24.18 7.11 -10.43
N SER A 221 24.98 6.84 -9.40
CA SER A 221 25.51 7.84 -8.46
C SER A 221 24.42 8.74 -7.85
N MET A 222 23.23 8.19 -7.63
CA MET A 222 22.12 8.88 -6.98
C MET A 222 22.00 8.42 -5.53
N PRO A 223 21.82 9.34 -4.56
CA PRO A 223 21.54 8.95 -3.19
C PRO A 223 20.15 8.34 -3.06
N LEU A 224 19.96 7.45 -2.07
CA LEU A 224 18.67 6.84 -1.77
C LEU A 224 17.75 7.88 -1.10
N PRO A 225 16.59 8.23 -1.67
CA PRO A 225 15.68 9.18 -1.04
C PRO A 225 15.12 8.63 0.27
N PRO A 226 14.84 9.48 1.27
CA PRO A 226 14.36 9.03 2.56
C PRO A 226 13.01 8.29 2.48
N TRP A 227 12.12 8.68 1.55
CA TRP A 227 10.84 8.00 1.27
C TRP A 227 10.98 6.65 0.53
N ARG A 228 12.19 6.27 0.12
CA ARG A 228 12.50 4.95 -0.44
C ARG A 228 13.26 4.07 0.56
N SER A 229 13.56 4.58 1.75
CA SER A 229 14.18 3.79 2.82
C SER A 229 13.25 2.70 3.32
N LEU A 230 13.83 1.62 3.86
CA LEU A 230 13.05 0.49 4.37
C LEU A 230 12.16 0.91 5.53
N ALA A 231 12.65 1.80 6.39
CA ALA A 231 11.90 2.32 7.53
C ALA A 231 10.65 3.10 7.08
N TYR A 232 10.78 3.98 6.07
CA TYR A 232 9.64 4.70 5.51
C TYR A 232 8.63 3.75 4.84
N LEU A 233 9.12 2.80 4.04
CA LEU A 233 8.25 1.79 3.42
C LEU A 233 7.51 0.97 4.47
N GLN A 234 8.18 0.53 5.53
CA GLN A 234 7.52 -0.21 6.61
C GLN A 234 6.48 0.64 7.36
N ALA A 235 6.76 1.92 7.58
CA ALA A 235 5.84 2.85 8.25
C ALA A 235 4.48 2.93 7.55
N LYS A 236 4.42 2.83 6.21
CA LYS A 236 3.17 2.85 5.44
C LYS A 236 2.13 1.84 5.92
N TRP A 237 2.55 0.62 6.25
CA TRP A 237 1.61 -0.44 6.63
C TRP A 237 1.65 -0.77 8.13
N GLN A 238 2.75 -0.47 8.84
CA GLN A 238 2.94 -0.87 10.25
C GLN A 238 2.64 0.24 11.27
N SER A 239 2.52 1.48 10.84
CA SER A 239 2.17 2.58 11.74
C SER A 239 0.75 2.44 12.29
N PRO A 240 0.42 3.11 13.42
CA PRO A 240 -0.95 3.24 13.89
C PRO A 240 -1.88 3.71 12.75
N TYR A 241 -3.07 3.12 12.71
CA TYR A 241 -4.02 3.35 11.63
C TYR A 241 -5.44 3.41 12.16
N GLU A 242 -6.28 4.13 11.44
CA GLU A 242 -7.74 4.12 11.62
C GLU A 242 -8.36 3.13 10.61
N ARG A 243 -9.32 2.33 11.07
CA ARG A 243 -9.98 1.31 10.26
C ARG A 243 -11.43 1.70 9.96
N TYR A 244 -11.76 1.79 8.69
CA TYR A 244 -13.07 2.18 8.19
C TYR A 244 -13.75 0.98 7.52
N THR A 245 -14.86 0.52 8.10
CA THR A 245 -15.68 -0.58 7.56
C THR A 245 -16.87 -0.09 6.75
N HIS A 246 -17.23 1.18 6.93
CA HIS A 246 -18.28 1.87 6.20
C HIS A 246 -17.76 3.26 5.85
N SER A 247 -18.18 3.75 4.69
CA SER A 247 -18.05 5.17 4.36
C SER A 247 -19.15 5.91 5.12
N GLU A 248 -18.77 6.85 5.99
CA GLU A 248 -19.70 7.89 6.43
C GLU A 248 -19.86 8.85 5.24
N GLY A 249 -20.89 8.59 4.43
CA GLY A 249 -21.24 9.45 3.31
C GLY A 249 -21.68 10.81 3.84
N ASN A 250 -20.74 11.75 3.95
CA ASN A 250 -21.12 13.15 3.97
C ASN A 250 -21.81 13.42 2.63
N ASN A 251 -23.07 13.85 2.69
CA ASN A 251 -23.85 14.28 1.52
C ASN A 251 -23.19 15.54 0.94
N ILE A 252 -22.06 15.38 0.26
CA ILE A 252 -21.38 16.47 -0.44
C ILE A 252 -22.21 16.74 -1.69
N SER A 253 -22.67 17.97 -1.84
CA SER A 253 -23.41 18.40 -3.02
C SER A 253 -22.56 18.22 -4.28
N ASP A 254 -23.19 17.67 -5.32
CA ASP A 254 -22.61 17.28 -6.61
C ASP A 254 -21.85 18.40 -7.35
N SER A 255 -21.96 19.67 -6.88
CA SER A 255 -21.38 20.85 -7.53
C SER A 255 -19.88 21.05 -7.28
N ASP A 256 -19.30 20.45 -6.23
CA ASP A 256 -17.92 20.73 -5.78
C ASP A 256 -16.99 19.50 -5.86
N CYS A 257 -17.36 18.47 -6.62
CA CYS A 257 -16.55 17.26 -6.80
C CYS A 257 -15.35 17.50 -7.74
N PHE A 258 -14.17 17.69 -7.17
CA PHE A 258 -12.92 17.65 -7.94
C PHE A 258 -12.58 16.21 -8.38
N ASP A 259 -12.24 16.07 -9.67
CA ASP A 259 -11.46 15.01 -10.34
C ASP A 259 -11.63 13.51 -9.97
N HIS A 260 -12.83 13.07 -9.60
CA HIS A 260 -13.17 11.64 -9.61
C HIS A 260 -12.99 10.95 -10.97
N LYS A 261 -12.95 11.72 -12.05
CA LYS A 261 -12.58 11.24 -13.40
C LYS A 261 -11.23 10.54 -13.41
N GLN A 262 -10.28 10.99 -12.59
CA GLN A 262 -8.97 10.34 -12.47
C GLN A 262 -9.10 8.93 -11.86
N CYS A 263 -10.00 8.73 -10.88
CA CYS A 263 -10.27 7.41 -10.31
C CYS A 263 -10.85 6.44 -11.35
N CYS A 264 -11.69 6.91 -12.28
CA CYS A 264 -12.16 6.08 -13.38
C CYS A 264 -11.00 5.64 -14.28
N GLY A 265 -10.09 6.54 -14.63
CA GLY A 265 -8.87 6.22 -15.37
C GLY A 265 -7.95 5.25 -14.61
N HIS A 266 -7.80 5.44 -13.30
CA HIS A 266 -7.02 4.56 -12.44
C HIS A 266 -7.62 3.15 -12.39
N LEU A 267 -8.94 3.02 -12.25
CA LEU A 267 -9.64 1.75 -12.28
C LEU A 267 -9.44 1.03 -13.62
N LYS A 268 -9.56 1.73 -14.76
CA LYS A 268 -9.31 1.16 -16.09
C LYS A 268 -7.88 0.62 -16.22
N ARG A 269 -6.89 1.41 -15.80
CA ARG A 269 -5.48 0.98 -15.83
C ARG A 269 -5.28 -0.25 -14.95
N LEU A 270 -5.81 -0.23 -13.73
CA LEU A 270 -5.72 -1.37 -12.81
C LEU A 270 -6.35 -2.63 -13.43
N GLN A 271 -7.55 -2.52 -14.01
CA GLN A 271 -8.22 -3.63 -14.70
C GLN A 271 -7.41 -4.14 -15.89
N SER A 272 -6.83 -3.26 -16.69
CA SER A 272 -5.94 -3.62 -17.81
C SER A 272 -4.69 -4.36 -17.34
N CYS A 273 -4.02 -3.87 -16.29
CA CYS A 273 -2.84 -4.51 -15.71
C CYS A 273 -3.16 -5.92 -15.17
N LEU A 274 -4.35 -6.11 -14.58
CA LEU A 274 -4.81 -7.42 -14.12
C LEU A 274 -5.15 -8.37 -15.28
N GLN A 275 -5.52 -7.88 -16.45
CA GLN A 275 -5.75 -8.71 -17.63
C GLN A 275 -4.41 -9.17 -18.24
N SER A 276 -3.47 -8.25 -18.42
CA SER A 276 -2.15 -8.55 -19.00
C SER A 276 -1.29 -9.45 -18.09
N GLY A 277 -1.37 -9.28 -16.76
CA GLY A 277 -0.66 -10.14 -15.81
C GLY A 277 -1.10 -11.60 -15.88
N ILE A 278 -2.40 -11.85 -16.05
CA ILE A 278 -2.95 -13.19 -16.23
C ILE A 278 -2.48 -13.80 -17.56
N GLU A 279 -2.37 -13.01 -18.62
CA GLU A 279 -1.91 -13.48 -19.93
C GLU A 279 -0.43 -13.90 -19.88
N ILE A 280 0.42 -13.12 -19.21
CA ILE A 280 1.83 -13.47 -18.99
C ILE A 280 1.96 -14.72 -18.12
N ASP A 281 1.24 -14.82 -17.00
CA ASP A 281 1.29 -16.00 -16.13
C ASP A 281 0.74 -17.27 -16.84
N ARG A 282 -0.22 -17.13 -17.76
CA ARG A 282 -0.72 -18.23 -18.60
C ARG A 282 0.30 -18.69 -19.64
N LEU A 283 1.07 -17.78 -20.22
CA LEU A 283 2.14 -18.10 -21.16
C LEU A 283 3.35 -18.75 -20.49
N LEU A 284 3.61 -18.40 -19.22
CA LEU A 284 4.71 -18.95 -18.43
C LEU A 284 4.34 -20.26 -17.70
N LYS A 285 3.05 -20.62 -17.63
CA LYS A 285 2.61 -21.93 -17.11
C LYS A 285 2.92 -23.02 -18.14
N PRO A 286 3.65 -24.09 -17.78
CA PRO A 286 3.83 -25.23 -18.68
C PRO A 286 2.46 -25.79 -19.07
N ARG A 287 2.23 -25.93 -20.38
CA ARG A 287 1.05 -26.61 -20.91
C ARG A 287 1.17 -28.10 -20.58
N ASN A 288 0.78 -28.50 -19.38
CA ASN A 288 0.57 -29.91 -19.05
C ASN A 288 -0.59 -30.43 -19.91
N SER A 289 -0.24 -30.98 -21.06
CA SER A 289 -1.10 -31.89 -21.81
C SER A 289 -0.86 -33.31 -21.30
N GLU A 290 -1.87 -33.90 -20.67
CA GLU A 290 -2.27 -35.33 -20.65
C GLU A 290 -3.28 -35.49 -19.49
N SER A 291 -4.58 -35.46 -19.78
CA SER A 291 -5.48 -36.57 -20.17
C SER A 291 -6.03 -37.39 -18.99
N ASP A 292 -7.36 -37.33 -18.82
CA ASP A 292 -8.25 -38.16 -17.98
C ASP A 292 -7.95 -38.23 -16.47
N TRP A 293 -8.86 -37.89 -15.56
CA TRP A 293 -10.19 -38.47 -15.42
C TRP A 293 -11.24 -37.45 -14.96
N ARG A 294 -12.40 -37.44 -15.64
CA ARG A 294 -13.62 -36.83 -15.11
C ARG A 294 -14.13 -37.65 -13.93
N MET A 295 -13.94 -37.16 -12.70
CA MET A 295 -14.81 -37.51 -11.58
C MET A 295 -15.90 -36.45 -11.45
N LYS A 296 -17.14 -36.87 -11.70
CA LYS A 296 -18.35 -36.04 -11.57
C LYS A 296 -18.48 -35.60 -10.11
N PRO A 297 -18.80 -34.33 -9.81
CA PRO A 297 -19.15 -33.93 -8.44
C PRO A 297 -20.52 -34.52 -8.10
N GLU A 298 -20.58 -35.36 -7.07
CA GLU A 298 -21.86 -35.77 -6.50
C GLU A 298 -22.58 -34.57 -5.90
N ARG A 299 -23.85 -34.48 -6.27
CA ARG A 299 -24.84 -33.48 -5.90
C ARG A 299 -24.98 -33.45 -4.37
N TRP A 300 -24.38 -32.44 -3.72
CA TRP A 300 -24.62 -32.14 -2.30
C TRP A 300 -26.13 -31.93 -2.08
N ARG A 301 -26.79 -32.91 -1.45
CA ARG A 301 -28.13 -32.74 -0.91
C ARG A 301 -28.01 -32.19 0.50
N HIS A 302 -28.50 -30.98 0.70
CA HIS A 302 -28.89 -30.49 2.02
C HIS A 302 -30.05 -31.34 2.57
N PRO A 303 -29.99 -31.81 3.82
CA PRO A 303 -31.20 -32.13 4.56
C PRO A 303 -31.67 -30.86 5.29
N LEU A 304 -32.78 -30.31 4.81
CA LEU A 304 -33.64 -29.44 5.61
C LEU A 304 -34.22 -30.25 6.78
N PHE A 305 -34.27 -29.61 7.96
CA PHE A 305 -35.10 -29.84 9.16
C PHE A 305 -36.25 -30.88 9.04
N ARG A 306 -36.60 -31.71 10.04
CA ARG A 306 -37.14 -31.40 11.40
C ARG A 306 -37.69 -32.75 12.02
N PRO A 307 -38.53 -32.75 13.08
CA PRO A 307 -38.30 -32.79 14.55
C PRO A 307 -38.56 -34.16 15.24
N LEU A 308 -38.16 -34.30 16.50
CA LEU A 308 -38.96 -34.77 17.64
C LEU A 308 -38.25 -34.39 18.95
#